data_AF-A0A251PLV4-F1
#
_entry.id   AF-A0A251PLV4-F1
#
_cell.length_a   1.000
_cell.length_b   1.000
_cell.length_c   1.000
_cell.angle_alpha   90.00
_cell.angle_beta   90.00
_cell.angle_gamma   90.00
#
_symmetry.space_group_name_H-M   'P 1'
#
loop_
_entity.id
_entity.type
_entity.pdbx_description
1 polymer ?
#
loop_
_entity_poly.entity_id
_entity_poly.type
_entity_poly.pdbx_seq_one_letter_code
_entity_poly.pdbx_strand_id
1 'polypeptide(L)'
;MSEHPRPHSAESKAKMRSSLRRVWGQRLKWKRLREKLFLSWVESIAEAAKKGGRGQQELCWDSYEKIKQKLHLQELQLAAEKKKEKAKERTKQRATTAEQVKEKNMARIACERRKDGEVYEDTEELTVLQGRNCKQRLMKLERKTSTNGQVAARGDIVMSHISAFEKLDLELMKREKMQKEFSFADQIKAAKNKRMELTMEALSSVHAANKKPGEYA
;
A
#
# COMPACT_ATOMS: atom_id res chain seq x y z
N MET A 1 42.34 64.20 7.74
CA MET A 1 43.30 63.15 8.14
C MET A 1 42.50 62.02 8.76
N SER A 2 42.04 61.06 7.96
CA SER A 2 41.35 59.87 8.45
C SER A 2 42.40 58.86 8.92
N GLU A 3 42.71 58.86 10.21
CA GLU A 3 43.58 57.84 10.79
C GLU A 3 42.89 56.47 10.70
N HIS A 4 43.53 55.54 10.00
CA HIS A 4 43.06 54.16 9.93
C HIS A 4 43.29 53.45 11.27
N PRO A 5 42.37 52.58 11.73
CA PRO A 5 42.53 51.89 13.00
C PRO A 5 43.81 51.06 13.02
N ARG A 6 44.63 51.25 14.06
CA ARG A 6 45.88 50.51 14.24
C ARG A 6 45.59 48.99 14.23
N PRO A 7 46.24 48.20 13.37
CA PRO A 7 45.98 46.77 13.30
C PRO A 7 46.38 46.09 14.62
N HIS A 8 45.48 45.27 15.16
CA HIS A 8 45.76 44.49 16.37
C HIS A 8 46.97 43.57 16.20
N SER A 9 47.78 43.45 17.26
CA SER A 9 48.89 42.50 17.33
C SER A 9 48.40 41.06 17.15
N ALA A 10 49.28 40.18 16.66
CA ALA A 10 48.97 38.76 16.46
C ALA A 10 48.49 38.08 17.75
N GLU A 11 49.08 38.43 18.89
CA GLU A 11 48.69 37.93 20.21
C GLU A 11 47.27 38.35 20.60
N SER A 12 46.91 39.62 20.39
CA SER A 12 45.57 40.12 20.70
C SER A 12 44.51 39.48 19.80
N LYS A 13 44.83 39.29 18.51
CA LYS A 13 44.00 38.51 17.58
C LYS A 13 43.83 37.05 18.03
N ALA A 14 44.88 36.42 18.53
CA ALA A 14 44.81 35.04 19.03
C ALA A 14 43.92 34.93 20.29
N LYS A 15 44.05 35.88 21.23
CA LYS A 15 43.21 35.97 22.43
C LYS A 15 41.74 36.22 22.10
N MET A 16 41.44 37.11 21.15
CA MET A 16 40.06 37.33 20.68
C MET A 16 39.48 36.08 19.99
N ARG A 17 40.27 35.40 19.17
CA ARG A 17 39.82 34.15 18.51
C ARG A 17 39.55 33.05 19.53
N SER A 18 40.39 32.90 20.56
CA SER A 18 40.19 31.87 21.59
C SER A 18 38.96 32.15 22.46
N SER A 19 38.74 33.41 22.86
CA SER A 19 37.56 33.81 23.64
C SER A 19 36.27 33.61 22.85
N LEU A 20 36.24 33.99 21.57
CA LEU A 20 35.10 33.73 20.68
C LEU A 20 34.82 32.23 20.55
N ARG A 21 35.84 31.42 20.25
CA ARG A 21 35.64 29.95 20.16
C ARG A 21 35.07 29.37 21.45
N ARG A 22 35.51 29.85 22.62
CA ARG A 22 34.99 29.40 23.91
C ARG A 22 33.50 29.73 24.06
N VAL A 23 33.10 30.98 23.79
CA VAL A 23 31.69 31.43 23.90
C VAL A 23 30.79 30.67 22.92
N TRP A 24 31.21 30.55 21.66
CA TRP A 24 30.45 29.83 20.64
C TRP A 24 30.35 28.33 20.96
N GLY A 25 31.42 27.73 21.47
CA GLY A 25 31.41 26.35 21.94
C GLY A 25 30.42 26.13 23.08
N GLN A 26 30.36 27.04 24.06
CA GLN A 26 29.38 26.98 25.14
C GLN A 26 27.95 27.15 24.63
N ARG A 27 27.68 28.13 23.77
CA ARG A 27 26.36 28.34 23.16
C ARG A 27 25.88 27.12 22.39
N LEU A 28 26.78 26.49 21.62
CA LEU A 28 26.45 25.27 20.88
C LEU A 28 26.13 24.10 21.81
N LYS A 29 26.88 23.93 22.91
CA LYS A 29 26.58 22.93 23.94
C LYS A 29 25.19 23.15 24.54
N TRP A 30 24.87 24.38 24.94
CA TRP A 30 23.55 24.73 25.47
C TRP A 30 22.42 24.46 24.49
N LYS A 31 22.61 24.83 23.21
CA LYS A 31 21.64 24.55 22.15
C LYS A 31 21.37 23.05 22.02
N ARG A 32 22.43 22.23 21.94
CA ARG A 32 22.33 20.77 21.85
C ARG A 32 21.66 20.15 23.07
N LEU A 33 21.99 20.62 24.27
CA LEU A 33 21.38 20.12 25.52
C LEU A 33 19.89 20.47 25.57
N ARG A 34 19.52 21.68 25.15
CA ARG A 34 18.13 22.12 25.06
C ARG A 34 17.34 21.28 24.05
N GLU A 35 17.89 21.03 22.87
CA GLU A 35 17.27 20.16 21.86
C GLU A 35 17.04 18.75 22.39
N LYS A 36 18.05 18.16 23.06
CA LYS A 36 17.91 16.84 23.70
C LYS A 36 16.82 16.82 24.77
N LEU A 37 16.74 17.86 25.61
CA LEU A 37 15.71 17.98 26.64
C LEU A 37 14.31 18.10 26.00
N PHE A 38 14.17 18.87 24.93
CA PHE A 38 12.90 18.99 24.23
C PHE A 38 12.48 17.68 23.60
N LEU A 39 13.41 16.96 22.96
CA LEU A 39 13.12 15.64 22.39
C LEU A 39 12.68 14.66 23.47
N SER A 40 13.41 14.56 24.59
CA SER A 40 13.05 13.67 25.68
C SER A 40 11.72 14.06 26.34
N TRP A 41 11.41 15.36 26.40
CA TRP A 41 10.13 15.84 26.92
C TRP A 41 8.97 15.48 25.99
N VAL A 42 9.14 15.68 24.68
CA VAL A 42 8.13 15.29 23.68
C VAL A 42 7.91 13.78 23.70
N GLU A 43 8.98 12.98 23.75
CA GLU A 43 8.91 11.52 23.89
C GLU A 43 8.19 11.11 25.17
N SER A 44 8.49 11.75 26.30
CA SER A 44 7.83 11.47 27.57
C SER A 44 6.32 11.78 27.51
N ILE A 45 5.92 12.86 26.85
CA ILE A 45 4.49 13.19 26.66
C ILE A 45 3.84 12.16 25.74
N ALA A 46 4.48 11.81 24.63
CA ALA A 46 3.96 10.82 23.68
C ALA A 46 3.77 9.46 24.35
N GLU A 47 4.74 9.00 25.14
CA GLU A 47 4.65 7.75 25.90
C GLU A 47 3.59 7.81 27.01
N ALA A 48 3.46 8.93 27.72
CA ALA A 48 2.39 9.10 28.71
C ALA A 48 1.00 9.10 28.04
N ALA A 49 0.84 9.76 26.90
CA ALA A 49 -0.40 9.78 26.12
C ALA A 49 -0.73 8.39 25.55
N LYS A 50 0.28 7.62 25.15
CA LYS A 50 0.15 6.24 24.66
C LYS A 50 -0.28 5.28 25.76
N LYS A 51 0.34 5.35 26.94
CA LYS A 51 0.01 4.46 28.08
C LYS A 51 -1.32 4.84 28.74
N GLY A 52 -1.67 6.12 28.73
CA GLY A 52 -2.83 6.63 29.44
C GLY A 52 -2.62 6.68 30.96
N GLY A 53 -3.63 7.12 31.69
CA GLY A 53 -3.65 7.10 33.16
C GLY A 53 -3.88 5.70 33.74
N ARG A 54 -3.78 5.57 35.07
CA ARG A 54 -4.10 4.30 35.75
C ARG A 54 -5.55 3.90 35.46
N GLY A 55 -5.73 2.70 34.90
CA GLY A 55 -7.04 2.16 34.53
C GLY A 55 -7.56 2.59 33.15
N GLN A 56 -6.79 3.40 32.40
CA GLN A 56 -7.10 3.72 31.00
C GLN A 56 -6.43 2.70 30.06
N GLN A 57 -7.06 2.48 28.91
CA GLN A 57 -6.54 1.58 27.89
C GLN A 57 -5.39 2.23 27.12
N GLU A 58 -4.30 1.49 26.92
CA GLU A 58 -3.18 1.95 26.12
C GLU A 58 -3.60 2.18 24.66
N LEU A 59 -3.38 3.39 24.14
CA LEU A 59 -3.64 3.73 22.75
C LEU A 59 -2.44 3.35 21.88
N CYS A 60 -2.62 2.38 20.98
CA CYS A 60 -1.61 2.04 19.96
C CYS A 60 -1.81 2.91 18.71
N TRP A 61 -1.17 4.07 18.67
CA TRP A 61 -1.19 5.00 17.53
C TRP A 61 -0.72 4.34 16.22
N ASP A 62 0.24 3.41 16.28
CA ASP A 62 0.75 2.69 15.10
C ASP A 62 -0.08 1.44 14.73
N SER A 63 -1.27 1.27 15.29
CA SER A 63 -2.09 0.08 15.07
C SER A 63 -2.43 -0.13 13.60
N TYR A 64 -2.72 0.94 12.87
CA TYR A 64 -3.02 0.89 11.43
C TYR A 64 -1.85 0.32 10.61
N GLU A 65 -0.64 0.88 10.79
CA GLU A 65 0.54 0.41 10.06
C GLU A 65 0.90 -1.04 10.41
N LYS A 66 0.74 -1.43 11.69
CA LYS A 66 0.95 -2.82 12.11
C LYS A 66 -0.05 -3.77 11.46
N ILE A 67 -1.32 -3.38 11.34
CA ILE A 67 -2.34 -4.18 10.66
C ILE A 67 -2.03 -4.29 9.17
N LYS A 68 -1.66 -3.18 8.53
CA LYS A 68 -1.27 -3.14 7.12
C LYS A 68 -0.08 -4.06 6.82
N GLN A 69 0.96 -4.03 7.65
CA GLN A 69 2.10 -4.94 7.53
C GLN A 69 1.70 -6.41 7.69
N LYS A 70 0.83 -6.71 8.67
CA LYS A 70 0.32 -8.08 8.87
C LYS A 70 -0.47 -8.58 7.66
N LEU A 71 -1.34 -7.74 7.08
CA LEU A 71 -2.11 -8.10 5.88
C LEU A 71 -1.18 -8.41 4.71
N HIS A 72 -0.18 -7.55 4.47
CA HIS A 72 0.80 -7.79 3.41
C HIS A 72 1.58 -9.10 3.62
N LEU A 73 1.98 -9.41 4.85
CA LEU A 73 2.62 -10.68 5.17
C LEU A 73 1.69 -11.87 4.92
N GLN A 74 0.41 -11.76 5.27
CA GLN A 74 -0.58 -12.81 5.04
C GLN A 74 -0.82 -13.05 3.54
N GLU A 75 -0.87 -12.00 2.73
CA GLU A 75 -0.99 -12.11 1.27
C GLU A 75 0.22 -12.85 0.66
N LEU A 76 1.43 -12.52 1.12
CA LEU A 76 2.65 -13.20 0.69
C LEU A 76 2.64 -14.69 1.08
N GLN A 77 2.19 -15.02 2.28
CA GLN A 77 2.06 -16.41 2.75
C GLN A 77 1.06 -17.19 1.87
N LEU A 78 -0.13 -16.64 1.64
CA LEU A 78 -1.15 -17.27 0.78
C LEU A 78 -0.65 -17.45 -0.65
N ALA A 79 0.08 -16.48 -1.20
CA ALA A 79 0.69 -16.60 -2.52
C ALA A 79 1.76 -17.70 -2.57
N ALA A 80 2.56 -17.84 -1.51
CA ALA A 80 3.56 -18.90 -1.39
C ALA A 80 2.91 -20.29 -1.27
N GLU A 81 1.85 -20.44 -0.49
CA GLU A 81 1.11 -21.69 -0.34
C GLU A 81 0.46 -22.13 -1.66
N LYS A 82 -0.22 -21.21 -2.36
CA LYS A 82 -0.79 -21.48 -3.70
C LYS A 82 0.28 -21.91 -4.70
N LYS A 83 1.48 -21.31 -4.64
CA LYS A 83 2.62 -21.73 -5.48
C LYS A 83 3.09 -23.14 -5.12
N LYS A 84 3.20 -23.47 -3.83
CA LYS A 84 3.58 -24.81 -3.35
C LYS A 84 2.55 -25.87 -3.75
N GLU A 85 1.26 -25.56 -3.64
CA GLU A 85 0.18 -26.45 -4.05
C GLU A 85 0.20 -26.72 -5.55
N LYS A 86 0.29 -25.67 -6.38
CA LYS A 86 0.43 -25.81 -7.84
C LYS A 86 1.68 -26.61 -8.22
N ALA A 87 2.78 -26.45 -7.49
CA ALA A 87 3.98 -27.25 -7.72
C ALA A 87 3.74 -28.74 -7.43
N LYS A 88 3.10 -29.07 -6.30
CA LYS A 88 2.73 -30.45 -5.95
C LYS A 88 1.78 -31.07 -6.98
N GLU A 89 0.78 -30.32 -7.43
CA GLU A 89 -0.15 -30.79 -8.46
C GLU A 89 0.58 -31.08 -9.78
N ARG A 90 1.46 -30.18 -10.23
CA ARG A 90 2.28 -30.38 -11.42
C ARG A 90 3.19 -31.60 -11.30
N THR A 91 3.75 -31.88 -10.12
CA THR A 91 4.56 -33.10 -9.92
C THR A 91 3.72 -34.37 -10.03
N LYS A 92 2.49 -34.39 -9.50
CA LYS A 92 1.58 -35.53 -9.63
C LYS A 92 1.16 -35.77 -11.08
N GLN A 93 0.80 -34.71 -11.81
CA GLN A 93 0.45 -34.79 -13.23
C GLN A 93 1.63 -35.26 -14.09
N ARG A 94 2.86 -34.89 -13.76
CA ARG A 94 4.06 -35.38 -14.45
C ARG A 94 4.32 -36.86 -14.19
N ALA A 95 4.06 -37.35 -12.98
CA ALA A 95 4.21 -38.76 -12.64
C ALA A 95 3.19 -39.62 -13.42
N THR A 96 1.91 -39.22 -13.43
CA THR A 96 0.86 -39.97 -14.14
C THR A 96 1.06 -39.95 -15.65
N THR A 97 1.50 -38.83 -16.23
CA THR A 97 1.80 -38.77 -17.66
C THR A 97 3.04 -39.59 -18.03
N ALA A 98 4.05 -39.67 -17.17
CA ALA A 98 5.22 -40.53 -17.39
C ALA A 98 4.84 -42.02 -17.38
N GLU A 99 3.92 -42.45 -16.51
CA GLU A 99 3.40 -43.82 -16.50
C GLU A 99 2.59 -44.15 -17.75
N GLN A 100 1.68 -43.26 -18.16
CA GLN A 100 0.92 -43.43 -19.40
C GLN A 100 1.82 -43.46 -20.65
N VAL A 101 2.91 -42.69 -20.67
CA VAL A 101 3.89 -42.73 -21.76
C VAL A 101 4.65 -44.05 -21.78
N LYS A 102 5.05 -44.57 -20.60
CA LYS A 102 5.68 -45.89 -20.49
C LYS A 102 4.74 -47.00 -20.97
N GLU A 103 3.48 -46.98 -20.53
CA GLU A 103 2.46 -47.95 -20.94
C GLU A 103 2.22 -47.91 -22.46
N LYS A 104 2.05 -46.72 -23.04
CA LYS A 104 1.90 -46.55 -24.50
C LYS A 104 3.12 -47.04 -25.28
N ASN A 105 4.33 -46.78 -24.78
CA ASN A 105 5.56 -47.28 -25.41
C ASN A 105 5.66 -48.80 -25.31
N MET A 106 5.30 -49.40 -24.17
CA MET A 106 5.25 -50.87 -24.02
C MET A 106 4.21 -51.51 -24.94
N ALA A 107 3.03 -50.91 -25.06
CA ALA A 107 1.99 -51.37 -25.98
C ALA A 107 2.44 -51.25 -27.45
N ARG A 108 3.14 -50.17 -27.81
CA ARG A 108 3.71 -49.99 -29.14
C ARG A 108 4.76 -51.06 -29.45
N ILE A 109 5.71 -51.31 -28.53
CA ILE A 109 6.72 -52.36 -28.68
C ILE A 109 6.08 -53.74 -28.79
N ALA A 110 5.02 -54.01 -28.02
CA ALA A 110 4.27 -55.27 -28.10
C ALA A 110 3.54 -55.44 -29.44
N CYS A 111 2.99 -54.37 -30.02
CA CYS A 111 2.39 -54.39 -31.35
C CYS A 111 3.44 -54.57 -32.46
N GLU A 112 4.62 -53.98 -32.31
CA GLU A 112 5.72 -54.06 -33.27
C GLU A 112 6.28 -55.49 -33.32
N ARG A 113 6.50 -56.14 -32.17
CA ARG A 113 6.90 -57.55 -32.08
C ARG A 113 5.89 -58.57 -32.64
N ARG A 114 4.62 -58.19 -32.78
CA ARG A 114 3.60 -59.03 -33.45
C ARG A 114 3.66 -58.93 -34.98
N LYS A 115 4.32 -57.91 -35.52
CA LYS A 115 4.48 -57.70 -36.97
C LYS A 115 5.76 -58.36 -37.51
N ASP A 116 6.78 -58.57 -36.67
CA ASP A 116 8.03 -59.25 -37.05
C ASP A 116 7.90 -60.79 -37.17
N GLY A 117 6.67 -61.33 -37.05
CA GLY A 117 6.37 -62.76 -37.18
C GLY A 117 5.72 -63.18 -38.51
N GLU A 118 5.45 -62.24 -39.42
CA GLU A 118 4.84 -62.52 -40.73
C GLU A 118 5.84 -62.16 -41.84
N VAL A 119 6.67 -63.14 -42.20
CA VAL A 119 7.31 -63.18 -43.52
C VAL A 119 6.26 -63.69 -44.48
N TYR A 120 5.61 -62.81 -45.25
CA TYR A 120 5.44 -62.99 -46.70
C TYR A 120 4.91 -61.73 -47.39
N GLU A 121 5.49 -61.47 -48.57
CA GLU A 121 5.14 -60.58 -49.68
C GLU A 121 3.94 -59.62 -49.52
N ASP A 122 4.20 -58.31 -49.60
CA ASP A 122 3.99 -57.62 -50.87
C ASP A 122 4.60 -56.21 -50.82
N THR A 123 5.62 -56.01 -51.63
CA THR A 123 6.49 -54.83 -51.59
C THR A 123 6.10 -53.88 -52.71
N GLU A 124 4.84 -53.45 -52.85
CA GLU A 124 4.56 -52.43 -53.89
C GLU A 124 3.34 -51.52 -53.72
N GLU A 125 2.33 -51.84 -52.89
CA GLU A 125 1.08 -51.06 -52.94
C GLU A 125 0.78 -50.14 -51.74
N LEU A 126 1.55 -50.18 -50.64
CA LEU A 126 1.18 -49.45 -49.41
C LEU A 126 1.65 -47.99 -49.35
N THR A 127 2.56 -47.57 -50.24
CA THR A 127 3.18 -46.23 -50.21
C THR A 127 2.27 -45.13 -50.79
N VAL A 128 1.23 -45.49 -51.56
CA VAL A 128 0.36 -44.53 -52.25
C VAL A 128 -0.80 -44.01 -51.38
N LEU A 129 -1.21 -44.74 -50.33
CA LEU A 129 -2.34 -44.34 -49.48
C LEU A 129 -1.95 -43.51 -48.24
N GLN A 130 -0.68 -43.52 -47.84
CA GLN A 130 -0.22 -42.89 -46.60
C GLN A 130 -0.14 -41.34 -46.68
N GLY A 131 -0.17 -40.76 -47.88
CA GLY A 131 0.00 -39.32 -48.12
C GLY A 131 -1.28 -38.46 -48.13
N ARG A 132 -2.49 -39.02 -48.10
CA ARG A 132 -3.73 -38.26 -48.37
C ARG A 132 -4.54 -37.78 -47.16
N ASN A 133 -4.21 -38.17 -45.93
CA ASN A 133 -5.06 -37.87 -44.75
C ASN A 133 -4.62 -36.66 -43.89
N CYS A 134 -3.62 -35.90 -44.32
CA CYS A 134 -3.14 -34.72 -43.56
C CYS A 134 -4.10 -33.51 -43.67
N LYS A 135 -4.73 -33.30 -44.84
CA LYS A 135 -5.61 -32.15 -45.09
C LYS A 135 -6.96 -32.25 -44.35
N GLN A 136 -7.48 -33.48 -44.17
CA GLN A 136 -8.74 -33.71 -43.45
C GLN A 136 -8.59 -33.55 -41.93
N ARG A 137 -7.38 -33.69 -41.39
CA ARG A 137 -7.08 -33.47 -39.96
C ARG A 137 -6.87 -31.98 -39.62
N LEU A 138 -6.46 -31.17 -40.58
CA LEU A 138 -6.29 -29.72 -40.43
C LEU A 138 -7.64 -28.98 -40.30
N MET A 139 -8.64 -29.29 -41.12
CA MET A 139 -9.96 -28.64 -41.02
C MET A 139 -10.76 -29.01 -39.75
N LYS A 140 -10.36 -30.05 -39.01
CA LYS A 140 -11.01 -30.45 -37.75
C LYS A 140 -10.46 -29.71 -36.52
N LEU A 141 -9.33 -29.03 -36.64
CA LEU A 141 -8.70 -28.30 -35.53
C LEU A 141 -9.13 -26.83 -35.45
N GLU A 142 -9.67 -26.24 -36.52
CA GLU A 142 -10.11 -24.83 -36.50
C GLU A 142 -11.52 -24.60 -35.94
N ARG A 143 -12.33 -25.65 -35.71
CA ARG A 143 -13.70 -25.50 -35.17
C ARG A 143 -13.83 -25.65 -33.65
N LYS A 144 -12.73 -25.76 -32.91
CA LYS A 144 -12.74 -25.93 -31.45
C LYS A 144 -12.18 -24.71 -30.73
N THR A 145 -12.69 -23.53 -31.07
CA THR A 145 -12.55 -22.32 -30.25
C THR A 145 -13.87 -21.58 -30.17
N SER A 146 -14.92 -22.20 -29.62
CA SER A 146 -16.08 -21.45 -29.14
C SER A 146 -16.77 -22.24 -28.03
N THR A 147 -16.22 -22.16 -26.82
CA THR A 147 -16.97 -22.40 -25.58
C THR A 147 -16.15 -21.82 -24.44
N ASN A 148 -16.13 -20.49 -24.36
CA ASN A 148 -15.81 -19.79 -23.12
C ASN A 148 -16.91 -18.76 -22.86
N GLY A 149 -18.09 -19.26 -22.52
CA GLY A 149 -19.26 -18.46 -22.18
C GLY A 149 -19.81 -18.86 -20.83
N GLN A 150 -18.97 -18.93 -19.79
CA GLN A 150 -19.45 -19.10 -18.40
C GLN A 150 -18.52 -18.56 -17.31
N VAL A 151 -17.42 -17.87 -17.65
CA VAL A 151 -16.54 -17.22 -16.65
C VAL A 151 -16.90 -15.74 -16.41
N ALA A 152 -17.74 -15.13 -17.24
CA ALA A 152 -18.06 -13.70 -17.17
C ALA A 152 -18.84 -13.31 -15.89
N ALA A 153 -19.81 -14.11 -15.45
CA ALA A 153 -20.73 -13.72 -14.38
C ALA A 153 -20.08 -13.56 -12.99
N ARG A 154 -18.92 -14.19 -12.73
CA ARG A 154 -18.23 -14.10 -11.43
C ARG A 154 -17.16 -13.01 -11.39
N GLY A 155 -16.60 -12.67 -12.55
CA GLY A 155 -15.72 -11.51 -12.70
C GLY A 155 -16.48 -10.20 -12.50
N ASP A 156 -17.71 -10.11 -13.03
CA ASP A 156 -18.52 -8.89 -12.99
C ASP A 156 -18.96 -8.48 -11.58
N ILE A 157 -19.21 -9.42 -10.67
CA ILE A 157 -19.54 -9.11 -9.26
C ILE A 157 -18.31 -8.53 -8.55
N VAL A 158 -17.13 -9.09 -8.77
CA VAL A 158 -15.89 -8.60 -8.16
C VAL A 158 -15.45 -7.26 -8.78
N MET A 159 -15.62 -7.09 -10.09
CA MET A 159 -15.32 -5.83 -10.78
C MET A 159 -16.29 -4.71 -10.40
N SER A 160 -17.58 -5.02 -10.20
CA SER A 160 -18.58 -4.04 -9.75
C SER A 160 -18.36 -3.62 -8.30
N HIS A 161 -17.92 -4.51 -7.42
CA HIS A 161 -17.47 -4.14 -6.07
C HIS A 161 -16.22 -3.23 -6.12
N ILE A 162 -15.22 -3.57 -6.93
CA ILE A 162 -14.02 -2.72 -7.10
C ILE A 162 -14.38 -1.34 -7.65
N SER A 163 -15.24 -1.27 -8.67
CA SER A 163 -15.73 -0.02 -9.24
C SER A 163 -16.55 0.81 -8.25
N ALA A 164 -17.32 0.19 -7.36
CA ALA A 164 -18.06 0.89 -6.30
C ALA A 164 -17.11 1.51 -5.26
N PHE A 165 -16.03 0.83 -4.88
CA PHE A 165 -15.00 1.39 -3.99
C PHE A 165 -14.22 2.54 -4.63
N GLU A 166 -13.91 2.43 -5.93
CA GLU A 166 -13.20 3.47 -6.68
C GLU A 166 -14.04 4.75 -6.83
N LYS A 167 -15.38 4.62 -6.97
CA LYS A 167 -16.31 5.77 -6.95
C LYS A 167 -16.35 6.47 -5.59
N LEU A 168 -16.29 5.71 -4.48
CA LEU A 168 -16.24 6.28 -3.13
C LEU A 168 -14.90 7.00 -2.86
N ASP A 169 -13.79 6.50 -3.41
CA ASP A 169 -12.48 7.12 -3.26
C ASP A 169 -12.38 8.45 -4.02
N LEU A 170 -12.96 8.52 -5.22
CA LEU A 170 -13.09 9.77 -5.98
C LEU A 170 -13.98 10.81 -5.27
N GLU A 171 -15.06 10.37 -4.62
CA GLU A 171 -15.94 11.23 -3.80
C GLU A 171 -15.20 11.76 -2.55
N LEU A 172 -14.41 10.91 -1.88
CA LEU A 172 -13.61 11.29 -0.72
C LEU A 172 -12.50 12.28 -1.09
N MET A 173 -11.76 12.03 -2.16
CA MET A 173 -10.75 12.99 -2.65
C MET A 173 -11.38 14.32 -3.08
N LYS A 174 -12.57 14.32 -3.69
CA LYS A 174 -13.28 15.56 -4.04
C LYS A 174 -13.75 16.32 -2.79
N ARG A 175 -14.29 15.63 -1.79
CA ARG A 175 -14.66 16.24 -0.50
C ARG A 175 -13.45 16.78 0.26
N GLU A 176 -12.34 16.04 0.28
CA GLU A 176 -11.09 16.50 0.88
C GLU A 176 -10.54 17.72 0.15
N LYS A 177 -10.57 17.74 -1.19
CA LYS A 177 -10.20 18.92 -1.98
C LYS A 177 -11.11 20.12 -1.70
N MET A 178 -12.44 19.92 -1.59
CA MET A 178 -13.36 20.99 -1.18
C MET A 178 -13.13 21.45 0.27
N GLN A 179 -12.73 20.57 1.19
CA GLN A 179 -12.32 20.98 2.55
C GLN A 179 -10.98 21.69 2.57
N LYS A 180 -10.06 21.33 1.67
CA LYS A 180 -8.75 21.97 1.48
C LYS A 180 -8.86 23.34 0.82
N GLU A 181 -9.91 23.60 0.06
CA GLU A 181 -10.26 24.94 -0.45
C GLU A 181 -10.71 25.89 0.67
N PHE A 182 -11.24 25.37 1.78
CA PHE A 182 -11.30 26.13 3.03
C PHE A 182 -9.94 26.04 3.72
N SER A 183 -9.06 26.98 3.37
CA SER A 183 -7.76 27.15 4.03
C SER A 183 -7.91 27.00 5.54
N PHE A 184 -7.06 26.19 6.18
CA PHE A 184 -7.11 25.96 7.63
C PHE A 184 -7.10 27.29 8.43
N ALA A 185 -6.44 28.31 7.89
CA ALA A 185 -6.46 29.66 8.45
C ALA A 185 -7.87 30.30 8.45
N ASP A 186 -8.67 30.05 7.41
CA ASP A 186 -10.03 30.54 7.29
C ASP A 186 -11.00 29.75 8.18
N GLN A 187 -10.77 28.45 8.36
CA GLN A 187 -11.49 27.64 9.36
C GLN A 187 -11.25 28.16 10.79
N ILE A 188 -10.00 28.50 11.13
CA ILE A 188 -9.66 29.10 12.43
C ILE A 188 -10.34 30.46 12.60
N LYS A 189 -10.32 31.31 11.56
CA LYS A 189 -10.99 32.61 11.60
C LYS A 189 -12.51 32.46 11.75
N ALA A 190 -13.15 31.58 10.99
CA ALA A 190 -14.58 31.31 11.07
C ALA A 190 -14.99 30.79 12.46
N ALA A 191 -14.23 29.83 13.00
CA ALA A 191 -14.48 29.30 14.35
C ALA A 191 -14.33 30.39 15.43
N LYS A 192 -13.33 31.27 15.29
CA LYS A 192 -13.12 32.39 16.22
C LYS A 192 -14.25 33.42 16.13
N ASN A 193 -14.69 33.77 14.92
CA ASN A 193 -15.79 34.71 14.71
C ASN A 193 -17.11 34.16 15.24
N LYS A 194 -17.43 32.88 14.98
CA LYS A 194 -18.61 32.22 15.54
C LYS A 194 -18.62 32.21 17.06
N ARG A 195 -17.44 32.02 17.68
CA ARG A 195 -17.31 32.10 19.14
C ARG A 195 -17.55 33.52 19.67
N MET A 196 -17.11 34.53 18.93
CA MET A 196 -17.35 35.94 19.25
C MET A 196 -18.84 36.31 19.08
N GLU A 197 -19.49 35.87 18.01
CA GLU A 197 -20.94 36.04 17.77
C GLU A 197 -21.75 35.43 18.92
N LEU A 198 -21.48 34.18 19.30
CA LEU A 198 -22.16 33.54 20.43
C LEU A 198 -21.95 34.29 21.75
N THR A 199 -20.75 34.84 22.00
CA THR A 199 -20.51 35.65 23.19
C THR A 199 -21.23 37.00 23.15
N MET A 200 -21.32 37.63 21.98
CA MET A 200 -22.03 38.91 21.82
C MET A 200 -23.55 38.73 21.88
N GLU A 201 -24.07 37.62 21.33
CA GLU A 201 -25.47 37.20 21.47
C GLU A 201 -25.82 36.86 22.91
N ALA A 202 -24.94 36.15 23.64
CA ALA A 202 -25.13 35.87 25.05
C ALA A 202 -25.11 37.16 25.90
N LEU A 203 -24.19 38.09 25.63
CA LEU A 203 -24.14 39.38 26.33
C LEU A 203 -25.35 40.25 26.01
N SER A 204 -25.81 40.26 24.75
CA SER A 204 -27.00 41.01 24.34
C SER A 204 -28.29 40.39 24.89
N SER A 205 -28.36 39.06 24.98
CA SER A 205 -29.46 38.32 25.62
C SER A 205 -29.52 38.60 27.13
N VAL A 206 -28.38 38.62 27.81
CA VAL A 206 -28.28 39.02 29.23
C VAL A 206 -28.67 40.49 29.43
N HIS A 207 -28.38 41.37 28.46
CA HIS A 207 -28.81 42.77 28.54
C HIS A 207 -30.31 42.97 28.25
N ALA A 208 -30.89 42.17 27.35
CA ALA A 208 -32.32 42.17 27.07
C ALA A 208 -33.15 41.61 28.25
N ALA A 209 -32.66 40.56 28.92
CA ALA A 209 -33.30 39.98 30.10
C ALA A 209 -33.28 40.91 31.34
N ASN A 210 -32.37 41.89 31.37
CA ASN A 210 -32.26 42.86 32.46
C ASN A 210 -33.05 44.18 32.24
N LYS A 211 -33.71 44.35 31.08
CA LYS A 211 -34.69 45.43 30.92
C LYS A 211 -36.03 45.00 31.50
N LYS A 212 -36.28 45.37 32.76
CA LYS A 212 -37.60 45.25 33.38
C LYS A 212 -38.63 46.07 32.57
N PRO A 213 -39.82 45.52 32.27
CA PRO A 213 -40.91 46.29 31.71
C PRO A 213 -41.57 47.12 32.81
N GLY A 214 -41.61 48.44 32.64
CA GLY A 214 -42.55 49.31 33.35
C GLY A 214 -41.90 50.29 34.33
N GLU A 215 -41.55 51.47 33.81
CA GLU A 215 -41.78 52.74 34.52
C GLU A 215 -42.36 53.72 33.49
N TYR A 216 -43.69 53.67 33.35
CA TYR A 216 -44.49 54.81 32.90
C TYR A 216 -44.98 55.51 34.17
N ALA A 217 -44.55 56.75 34.36
CA ALA A 217 -45.27 57.80 35.08
C ALA A 217 -44.75 59.15 34.58
#